data_AF-A0A9N8JWP3-F1
#
_entry.id   AF-A0A9N8JWP3-F1
#
_cell.length_a   1.000
_cell.length_b   1.000
_cell.length_c   1.000
_cell.angle_alpha   90.00
_cell.angle_beta   90.00
_cell.angle_gamma   90.00
#
_symmetry.space_group_name_H-M   'P 1'
#
loop_
_entity.id
_entity.type
_entity.pdbx_description
1 polymer ?
#
loop_
_entity_poly.entity_id
_entity_poly.type
_entity_poly.pdbx_seq_one_letter_code
_entity_poly.pdbx_strand_id
1 'polypeptide(L)'
;MARYAEANMQKYTFPQNERDILFNATCPHIGDFDCANCDTNQIIHRRERDTRSTTIEIHYGTIASGNQVIKDAQTRDRIVRELGGQILCFEMEAAGLMNDFPCLVVRGISDYCDSHKNDGWQRYAAASAAAYARELLLLIPSEDVVG
;
A
#
# COMPACT_ATOMS: atom_id res chain seq x y z
N MET A 1 -14.74 -30.55 0.13
CA MET A 1 -13.28 -30.32 0.26
C MET A 1 -13.03 -28.88 0.70
N ALA A 2 -13.36 -28.52 1.93
CA ALA A 2 -13.17 -27.16 2.45
C ALA A 2 -12.88 -27.26 3.95
N ARG A 3 -11.64 -26.96 4.36
CA ARG A 3 -11.30 -26.61 5.75
C ARG A 3 -9.86 -26.16 6.02
N TYR A 4 -9.02 -26.01 4.99
CA TYR A 4 -7.62 -25.55 5.18
C TYR A 4 -7.42 -24.03 4.93
N ALA A 5 -8.36 -23.36 4.25
CA ALA A 5 -8.19 -21.96 3.84
C ALA A 5 -8.65 -20.94 4.90
N GLU A 6 -9.71 -21.21 5.67
CA GLU A 6 -10.37 -20.19 6.50
C GLU A 6 -9.52 -19.68 7.67
N ALA A 7 -8.74 -20.55 8.32
CA ALA A 7 -7.95 -20.18 9.50
C ALA A 7 -6.76 -19.25 9.19
N ASN A 8 -6.30 -19.20 7.93
CA ASN A 8 -5.21 -18.31 7.52
C ASN A 8 -5.69 -16.98 6.94
N MET A 9 -6.93 -16.91 6.45
CA MET A 9 -7.49 -15.69 5.83
C MET A 9 -7.76 -14.57 6.83
N GLN A 10 -7.99 -14.88 8.12
CA GLN A 10 -8.17 -13.87 9.17
C GLN A 10 -6.97 -12.91 9.29
N LYS A 11 -5.75 -13.35 8.96
CA LYS A 11 -4.57 -12.47 9.00
C LYS A 11 -4.52 -11.47 7.83
N TYR A 12 -5.43 -11.59 6.87
CA TYR A 12 -5.50 -10.78 5.66
C TYR A 12 -6.74 -9.87 5.64
N THR A 13 -7.53 -9.85 6.72
CA THR A 13 -8.67 -8.94 6.86
C THR A 13 -8.22 -7.55 7.28
N PHE A 14 -9.13 -6.57 7.19
CA PHE A 14 -8.90 -5.21 7.67
C PHE A 14 -8.34 -5.24 9.10
N PRO A 15 -7.19 -4.60 9.37
CA PRO A 15 -6.52 -4.73 10.65
C PRO A 15 -7.20 -3.82 11.69
N GLN A 16 -8.30 -4.30 12.29
CA GLN A 16 -9.16 -3.52 13.20
C GLN A 16 -8.41 -2.94 14.42
N ASN A 17 -7.37 -3.63 14.89
CA ASN A 17 -6.58 -3.22 16.05
C ASN A 17 -5.37 -2.34 15.68
N GLU A 18 -5.04 -2.24 14.39
CA GLU A 18 -3.93 -1.41 13.93
C GLU A 18 -4.44 -0.03 13.59
N ARG A 19 -3.82 0.99 14.19
CA ARG A 19 -4.24 2.37 13.97
C ARG A 19 -3.67 2.86 12.63
N ASP A 20 -4.55 3.36 11.76
CA ASP A 20 -4.16 4.08 10.55
C ASP A 20 -3.71 5.51 10.91
N ILE A 21 -2.47 5.64 11.36
CA ILE A 21 -1.90 6.92 11.81
C ILE A 21 -0.97 7.47 10.74
N LEU A 22 -1.16 8.73 10.41
CA LEU A 22 -0.23 9.52 9.60
C LEU A 22 0.28 10.67 10.46
N PHE A 23 1.59 10.80 10.56
CA PHE A 23 2.24 11.92 11.24
C PHE A 23 2.61 13.02 10.25
N ASN A 24 2.86 14.23 10.76
CA ASN A 24 3.47 15.29 9.99
C ASN A 24 4.82 14.83 9.42
N ALA A 25 5.13 15.22 8.19
CA ALA A 25 6.36 14.81 7.52
C ALA A 25 7.65 15.21 8.27
N THR A 26 7.59 16.25 9.11
CA THR A 26 8.72 16.70 9.93
C THR A 26 8.77 16.06 11.31
N CYS A 27 7.78 15.22 11.68
CA CYS A 27 7.76 14.53 12.96
C CYS A 27 8.83 13.43 12.96
N PRO A 28 9.81 13.47 13.87
CA PRO A 28 10.74 12.36 14.02
C PRO A 28 10.03 11.17 14.67
N HIS A 29 10.35 9.97 14.19
CA HIS A 29 9.94 8.75 14.87
C HIS A 29 10.78 8.55 16.13
N ILE A 30 10.13 8.24 17.25
CA ILE A 30 10.77 7.98 18.54
C ILE A 30 10.43 6.54 18.95
N GLY A 31 11.34 5.61 18.64
CA GLY A 31 11.14 4.19 18.91
C GLY A 31 11.89 3.30 17.92
N ASP A 32 11.83 1.99 18.18
CA ASP A 32 12.41 0.98 17.29
C ASP A 32 11.34 0.37 16.37
N PHE A 33 10.20 -0.06 16.93
CA PHE A 33 9.20 -0.89 16.23
C PHE A 33 7.78 -0.35 16.25
N ASP A 34 7.48 0.63 17.10
CA ASP A 34 6.14 1.19 17.25
C ASP A 34 6.16 2.71 17.48
N CYS A 35 5.00 3.33 17.34
CA CYS A 35 4.83 4.77 17.54
C CYS A 35 4.36 5.12 18.97
N ALA A 36 4.64 4.30 19.98
CA ALA A 36 4.12 4.53 21.34
C ALA A 36 4.69 5.81 21.98
N ASN A 37 5.91 6.22 21.60
CA ASN A 37 6.58 7.41 22.13
C ASN A 37 6.59 8.60 21.15
N CYS A 38 5.91 8.50 20.00
CA CYS A 38 5.83 9.58 19.03
C CYS A 38 4.89 10.70 19.51
N ASP A 39 5.18 11.95 19.12
CA ASP A 39 4.36 13.11 19.49
C ASP A 39 2.97 13.02 18.83
N THR A 40 1.95 12.73 19.64
CA THR A 40 0.57 12.62 19.17
C THR A 40 0.00 13.94 18.65
N ASN A 41 0.59 15.09 19.01
CA ASN A 41 0.17 16.39 18.47
C ASN A 41 0.59 16.57 17.00
N GLN A 42 1.51 15.75 16.50
CA GLN A 42 1.93 15.75 15.10
C GLN A 42 1.06 14.84 14.23
N ILE A 43 0.05 14.17 14.79
CA ILE A 43 -0.86 13.30 14.03
C ILE A 43 -1.75 14.17 13.12
N ILE A 44 -1.75 13.85 11.83
CA ILE A 44 -2.62 14.49 10.85
C ILE A 44 -4.03 13.91 11.00
N HIS A 45 -4.99 14.76 11.37
CA HIS A 45 -6.40 14.37 11.43
C HIS A 45 -6.94 14.12 10.02
N ARG A 46 -7.52 12.94 9.81
CA ARG A 46 -8.08 12.49 8.54
C ARG A 46 -9.46 11.90 8.79
N ARG A 47 -10.29 11.85 7.74
CA ARG A 47 -11.58 11.18 7.83
C ARG A 47 -11.35 9.72 8.22
N GLU A 48 -12.01 9.28 9.28
CA GLU A 48 -11.96 7.88 9.69
C GLU A 48 -12.44 6.97 8.56
N ARG A 49 -11.78 5.83 8.40
CA ARG A 49 -12.24 4.79 7.48
C ARG A 49 -13.47 4.13 8.09
N ASP A 50 -14.51 3.89 7.29
CA ASP A 50 -15.64 3.09 7.75
C ASP A 50 -15.18 1.63 7.89
N THR A 51 -14.89 1.21 9.12
CA THR A 51 -14.38 -0.12 9.45
C THR A 51 -15.40 -1.24 9.20
N ARG A 52 -16.67 -0.88 8.94
CA ARG A 52 -17.72 -1.82 8.56
C ARG A 52 -17.82 -2.00 7.05
N SER A 53 -17.23 -1.08 6.29
CA SER A 53 -17.15 -1.18 4.83
C SER A 53 -16.10 -2.22 4.45
N THR A 54 -16.48 -3.13 3.55
CA THR A 54 -15.57 -4.09 2.92
C THR A 54 -15.13 -3.62 1.53
N THR A 55 -15.52 -2.39 1.15
CA THR A 55 -15.21 -1.82 -0.16
C THR A 55 -13.73 -1.44 -0.23
N ILE A 56 -13.06 -1.91 -1.29
CA ILE A 56 -11.71 -1.49 -1.64
C ILE A 56 -11.83 -0.23 -2.49
N GLU A 57 -11.21 0.87 -2.02
CA GLU A 57 -11.08 2.10 -2.81
C GLU A 57 -9.98 1.93 -3.86
N ILE A 58 -10.31 2.25 -5.11
CA ILE A 58 -9.42 2.06 -6.26
C ILE A 58 -8.95 3.43 -6.76
N HIS A 59 -7.65 3.61 -6.85
CA HIS A 59 -7.02 4.83 -7.35
C HIS A 59 -6.17 4.50 -8.58
N TYR A 60 -6.32 5.32 -9.63
CA TYR A 60 -5.50 5.24 -10.84
C TYR A 60 -4.52 6.40 -10.86
N GLY A 61 -3.24 6.11 -11.08
CA GLY A 61 -2.21 7.14 -11.20
C GLY A 61 -0.79 6.58 -11.16
N THR A 62 0.16 7.48 -11.00
CA THR A 62 1.58 7.18 -11.12
C THR A 62 2.11 6.43 -9.90
N ILE A 63 2.77 5.31 -10.15
CA ILE A 63 3.52 4.53 -9.17
C ILE A 63 5.01 4.77 -9.43
N ALA A 64 5.74 5.27 -8.44
CA ALA A 64 7.17 5.48 -8.54
C ALA A 64 7.94 4.21 -8.13
N SER A 65 8.83 3.76 -9.00
CA SER A 65 9.62 2.53 -8.81
C SER A 65 11.08 2.85 -8.52
N GLY A 66 11.69 2.16 -7.57
CA GLY A 66 13.12 2.30 -7.26
C GLY A 66 13.69 1.14 -6.44
N ASN A 67 15.01 1.02 -6.37
CA ASN A 67 15.67 -0.10 -5.68
C ASN A 67 15.85 0.10 -4.16
N GLN A 68 15.19 1.09 -3.56
CA GLN A 68 15.31 1.41 -2.14
C GLN A 68 13.93 1.64 -1.51
N VAL A 69 13.77 1.16 -0.28
CA VAL A 69 12.60 1.47 0.54
C VAL A 69 12.67 2.94 0.97
N ILE A 70 11.61 3.69 0.71
CA ILE A 70 11.46 5.04 1.24
C ILE A 70 10.83 4.94 2.62
N LYS A 71 11.58 5.38 3.65
CA LYS A 71 11.18 5.35 5.07
C LYS A 71 11.35 6.71 5.75
N ASP A 72 11.23 7.77 4.97
CA ASP A 72 11.41 9.15 5.42
C ASP A 72 10.45 10.05 4.63
N ALA A 73 9.53 10.70 5.34
CA ALA A 73 8.46 11.49 4.73
C ALA A 73 9.01 12.71 3.97
N GLN A 74 10.10 13.32 4.45
CA GLN A 74 10.70 14.47 3.76
C GLN A 74 11.34 14.04 2.43
N THR A 75 12.01 12.89 2.41
CA THR A 75 12.56 12.27 1.20
C THR A 75 11.45 11.90 0.24
N ARG A 76 10.37 11.28 0.71
CA ARG A 76 9.15 11.00 -0.07
C ARG A 76 8.64 12.29 -0.74
N ASP A 77 8.38 13.33 0.04
CA ASP A 77 7.81 14.59 -0.46
C ASP A 77 8.75 15.35 -1.41
N ARG A 78 10.07 15.23 -1.21
CA ARG A 78 11.06 15.74 -2.16
C ARG A 78 10.98 14.99 -3.49
N ILE A 79 10.96 13.66 -3.48
CA ILE A 79 10.87 12.85 -4.70
C ILE A 79 9.54 13.11 -5.43
N VAL A 80 8.42 13.20 -4.70
CA VAL A 80 7.12 13.58 -5.27
C VAL A 80 7.24 14.89 -6.05
N ARG A 81 7.85 15.92 -5.47
CA ARG A 81 8.05 17.22 -6.13
C ARG A 81 8.98 17.12 -7.35
N GLU A 82 10.10 16.43 -7.22
CA GLU A 82 11.08 16.24 -8.31
C GLU A 82 10.48 15.51 -9.52
N LEU A 83 9.51 14.62 -9.29
CA LEU A 83 8.83 13.83 -10.31
C LEU A 83 7.47 14.42 -10.74
N GLY A 84 7.24 15.72 -10.51
CA GLY A 84 6.07 16.43 -11.06
C GLY A 84 4.81 16.43 -10.19
N GLY A 85 4.89 15.97 -8.94
CA GLY A 85 3.88 16.18 -7.91
C GLY A 85 2.71 15.20 -7.87
N GLN A 86 2.67 14.19 -8.76
CA GLN A 86 1.50 13.34 -8.98
C GLN A 86 1.74 11.84 -8.71
N ILE A 87 2.73 11.52 -7.86
CA ILE A 87 2.98 10.14 -7.44
C ILE A 87 1.99 9.73 -6.36
N LEU A 88 1.32 8.60 -6.56
CA LEU A 88 0.36 8.04 -5.60
C LEU A 88 1.00 7.08 -4.60
N CYS A 89 1.98 6.29 -5.05
CA CYS A 89 2.70 5.38 -4.17
C CYS A 89 4.09 5.03 -4.69
N PHE A 90 4.86 4.38 -3.83
CA PHE A 90 6.22 3.92 -4.10
C PHE A 90 6.29 2.40 -3.96
N GLU A 91 7.10 1.77 -4.80
CA GLU A 91 7.37 0.33 -4.77
C GLU A 91 8.76 0.04 -5.36
N MET A 92 9.16 -1.24 -5.40
CA MET A 92 10.55 -1.59 -5.71
C MET A 92 10.77 -2.51 -6.91
N GLU A 93 9.72 -3.00 -7.57
CA GLU A 93 9.86 -4.12 -8.51
C GLU A 93 9.35 -3.81 -9.92
N ALA A 94 8.34 -2.96 -10.07
CA ALA A 94 7.57 -2.83 -11.30
C ALA A 94 8.39 -2.33 -12.49
N ALA A 95 9.28 -1.34 -12.29
CA ALA A 95 10.07 -0.79 -13.40
C ALA A 95 10.99 -1.83 -14.06
N GLY A 96 11.38 -2.88 -13.35
CA GLY A 96 12.15 -3.98 -13.92
C GLY A 96 11.35 -4.79 -14.95
N LEU A 97 10.05 -4.97 -14.71
CA LEU A 97 9.17 -5.78 -15.57
C LEU A 97 8.61 -5.00 -16.77
N MET A 98 8.38 -3.69 -16.60
CA MET A 98 7.79 -2.85 -17.64
C MET A 98 8.64 -2.73 -18.92
N ASN A 99 9.95 -2.97 -18.83
CA ASN A 99 10.84 -2.92 -20.00
C ASN A 99 10.71 -4.17 -20.88
N ASP A 100 10.19 -5.27 -20.34
CA ASP A 100 10.18 -6.57 -21.00
C ASP A 100 8.82 -6.90 -21.63
N PHE A 101 7.72 -6.42 -21.05
CA PHE A 101 6.37 -6.68 -21.58
C PHE A 101 5.33 -5.62 -21.15
N PRO A 102 4.25 -5.44 -21.94
CA PRO A 102 3.10 -4.64 -21.52
C PRO A 102 2.49 -5.23 -20.24
N CYS A 103 2.46 -4.46 -19.16
CA CYS A 103 1.95 -4.92 -17.88
C CYS A 103 1.10 -3.85 -17.18
N LEU A 104 0.19 -4.32 -16.32
CA LEU A 104 -0.55 -3.48 -15.39
C LEU A 104 -0.08 -3.78 -13.97
N VAL A 105 0.24 -2.74 -13.22
CA VAL A 105 0.67 -2.86 -11.83
C VAL A 105 -0.49 -2.56 -10.90
N VAL A 106 -0.80 -3.52 -10.03
CA VAL A 106 -1.79 -3.38 -8.96
C VAL A 106 -1.06 -3.41 -7.62
N ARG A 107 -1.17 -2.34 -6.84
CA ARG A 107 -0.55 -2.23 -5.50
C ARG A 107 -1.62 -1.97 -4.44
N GLY A 108 -1.52 -2.70 -3.34
CA GLY A 108 -2.21 -2.35 -2.10
C GLY A 108 -1.31 -1.46 -1.25
N ILE A 109 -1.90 -0.50 -0.53
CA ILE A 109 -1.14 0.45 0.29
C ILE A 109 -0.97 -0.10 1.71
N SER A 110 0.27 -0.26 2.16
CA SER A 110 0.62 -0.79 3.48
C SER A 110 1.18 0.25 4.45
N ASP A 111 1.75 1.35 3.96
CA ASP A 111 2.36 2.39 4.78
C ASP A 111 2.38 3.73 4.03
N TYR A 112 2.93 4.76 4.68
CA TYR A 112 3.00 6.12 4.18
C TYR A 112 4.37 6.49 3.59
N CYS A 113 5.28 5.52 3.43
CA CYS A 113 6.67 5.76 3.05
C CYS A 113 7.37 6.78 3.98
N ASP A 114 7.04 6.72 5.26
CA ASP A 114 7.63 7.55 6.31
C ASP A 114 8.38 6.68 7.34
N SER A 115 8.86 7.33 8.39
CA SER A 115 9.59 6.66 9.47
C SER A 115 8.67 5.94 10.47
N HIS A 116 7.34 6.13 10.37
CA HIS A 116 6.35 5.62 11.32
C HIS A 116 5.78 4.29 10.83
N LYS A 117 6.65 3.26 10.83
CA LYS A 117 6.34 1.95 10.27
C LYS A 117 5.08 1.35 10.91
N ASN A 118 4.18 0.82 10.06
CA ASN A 118 3.04 0.01 10.49
C ASN A 118 2.93 -1.26 9.63
N ASP A 119 3.63 -2.31 10.06
CA ASP A 119 3.66 -3.59 9.33
C ASP A 119 2.33 -4.35 9.36
N GLY A 120 1.40 -3.96 10.23
CA GLY A 120 0.11 -4.63 10.39
C GLY A 120 -0.77 -4.58 9.14
N TRP A 121 -0.54 -3.61 8.25
CA TRP A 121 -1.32 -3.42 7.02
C TRP A 121 -0.84 -4.24 5.83
N GLN A 122 0.38 -4.78 5.85
CA GLN A 122 0.97 -5.45 4.68
C GLN A 122 0.11 -6.61 4.16
N ARG A 123 -0.43 -7.43 5.07
CA ARG A 123 -1.26 -8.58 4.70
C ARG A 123 -2.58 -8.13 4.09
N TYR A 124 -3.24 -7.16 4.70
CA TYR A 124 -4.49 -6.61 4.16
C TYR A 124 -4.28 -5.93 2.80
N ALA A 125 -3.20 -5.16 2.65
CA ALA A 125 -2.81 -4.52 1.40
C ALA A 125 -2.59 -5.56 0.29
N ALA A 126 -1.82 -6.62 0.57
CA ALA A 126 -1.58 -7.71 -0.36
C ALA A 126 -2.88 -8.43 -0.78
N ALA A 127 -3.76 -8.73 0.19
CA ALA A 127 -5.05 -9.35 -0.10
C ALA A 127 -5.98 -8.45 -0.93
N SER A 128 -6.01 -7.14 -0.64
CA SER A 128 -6.81 -6.18 -1.39
C SER A 128 -6.34 -6.09 -2.85
N ALA A 129 -5.02 -6.03 -3.07
CA ALA A 129 -4.44 -6.02 -4.41
C ALA A 129 -4.76 -7.32 -5.19
N ALA A 130 -4.59 -8.48 -4.53
CA ALA A 130 -4.88 -9.77 -5.14
C ALA A 130 -6.36 -9.95 -5.46
N ALA A 131 -7.26 -9.50 -4.57
CA ALA A 131 -8.70 -9.52 -4.79
C ALA A 131 -9.08 -8.69 -6.01
N TYR A 132 -8.59 -7.45 -6.10
CA TYR A 132 -8.83 -6.59 -7.26
C TYR A 132 -8.26 -7.17 -8.55
N ALA A 133 -7.02 -7.66 -8.53
CA ALA A 133 -6.39 -8.28 -9.70
C ALA A 133 -7.15 -9.50 -10.20
N ARG A 134 -7.66 -10.35 -9.29
CA ARG A 134 -8.49 -11.50 -9.65
C ARG A 134 -9.79 -11.06 -10.33
N GLU A 135 -10.51 -10.10 -9.76
CA GLU A 135 -11.75 -9.60 -10.35
C GLU A 135 -11.49 -8.94 -11.72
N LEU A 136 -10.40 -8.18 -11.86
CA LEU A 136 -10.01 -7.59 -13.13
C LEU A 136 -9.76 -8.66 -14.20
N LEU A 137 -9.02 -9.73 -13.87
CA LEU A 137 -8.76 -10.83 -14.80
C LEU A 137 -10.03 -11.58 -15.23
N LEU A 138 -11.03 -11.69 -14.35
CA LEU A 138 -12.32 -12.30 -14.70
C LEU A 138 -13.14 -11.45 -15.68
N LEU A 139 -12.86 -10.15 -15.78
CA LEU A 139 -13.51 -9.23 -16.70
C LEU A 139 -12.78 -9.10 -18.04
N ILE A 140 -11.52 -9.51 -18.10
CA ILE A 140 -10.72 -9.49 -19.33
C ILE A 140 -11.01 -10.78 -20.11
N PRO A 141 -11.52 -10.69 -21.36
CA PRO A 141 -11.68 -11.87 -22.21
C PRO A 141 -10.34 -12.57 -22.43
N SER A 142 -10.34 -13.90 -22.39
CA SER A 142 -9.17 -14.67 -22.80
C SER A 142 -8.99 -14.55 -24.31
N GLU A 143 -7.85 -14.04 -24.75
CA GLU A 143 -7.41 -14.21 -26.13
C GLU A 143 -6.59 -15.50 -26.25
N ASP A 144 -6.81 -16.27 -27.30
CA ASP A 144 -5.93 -17.38 -27.63
C ASP A 144 -4.56 -16.81 -28.00
N VAL A 145 -3.52 -17.24 -27.28
CA VAL A 145 -2.15 -16.90 -27.64
C VAL A 145 -1.80 -17.66 -28.92
N VAL A 146 -1.85 -16.99 -30.06
CA VAL A 146 -1.34 -17.54 -31.32
C VAL A 146 0.19 -17.55 -31.20
N GLY A 147 0.73 -18.72 -30.88
CA GLY A 147 2.18 -18.98 -30.78
C GLY A 147 2.88 -19.08 -32.12
#